data_AF-A0A132PDS0-F1
#
_entry.id   AF-A0A132PDS0-F1
#
_cell.length_a   1.000
_cell.length_b   1.000
_cell.length_c   1.000
_cell.angle_alpha   90.00
_cell.angle_beta   90.00
_cell.angle_gamma   90.00
#
_symmetry.space_group_name_H-M   'P 1'
#
loop_
_entity.id
_entity.type
_entity.pdbx_description
1 polymer ?
#
loop_
_entity_poly.entity_id
_entity_poly.type
_entity_poly.pdbx_seq_one_letter_code
_entity_poly.pdbx_strand_id
1 'polypeptide(L)'
;MAHTAAHTLARVRHRYQQFIGDPRSVLDRPALADTTDRFAQALADAFDHAVEALAACTSAADPAAAAAALADAQAAEYALDLADQHARRKARHGLYPGATPPLYARKLDLIEEARASLELATQASDSQEARSHRRRAHTLIEAAQVDIPELLEPAWTTLTDDDGLGAHDAPLCSTKIV
;
A
#
# COMPACT_ATOMS: atom_id res chain seq x y z
N MET A 1 -9.53 7.41 26.60
CA MET A 1 -10.05 7.85 25.28
C MET A 1 -8.95 8.40 24.40
N ALA A 2 -8.18 9.43 24.82
CA ALA A 2 -7.05 9.95 24.03
C ALA A 2 -5.99 8.88 23.63
N HIS A 3 -5.61 7.99 24.56
CA HIS A 3 -4.72 6.86 24.24
C HIS A 3 -5.34 5.91 23.19
N THR A 4 -6.64 5.65 23.29
CA THR A 4 -7.38 4.82 22.31
C THR A 4 -7.41 5.50 20.94
N ALA A 5 -7.64 6.81 20.88
CA ALA A 5 -7.60 7.59 19.64
C ALA A 5 -6.22 7.50 18.96
N ALA A 6 -5.14 7.71 19.74
CA ALA A 6 -3.78 7.58 19.25
C ALA A 6 -3.48 6.16 18.72
N HIS A 7 -3.92 5.12 19.43
CA HIS A 7 -3.76 3.74 18.99
C HIS A 7 -4.55 3.45 17.70
N THR A 8 -5.77 3.97 17.56
CA THR A 8 -6.56 3.85 16.33
C THR A 8 -5.86 4.52 15.15
N LEU A 9 -5.35 5.75 15.30
CA LEU A 9 -4.61 6.42 14.22
C LEU A 9 -3.30 5.71 13.87
N ALA A 10 -2.59 5.16 14.85
CA ALA A 10 -1.42 4.33 14.59
C ALA A 10 -1.78 3.09 13.75
N ARG A 11 -2.93 2.45 14.01
CA ARG A 11 -3.42 1.32 13.21
C ARG A 11 -3.80 1.74 11.79
N VAL A 12 -4.50 2.87 11.62
CA VAL A 12 -4.83 3.41 10.29
C VAL A 12 -3.56 3.69 9.49
N ARG A 13 -2.59 4.39 10.09
CA ARG A 13 -1.29 4.68 9.47
C ARG A 13 -0.55 3.40 9.10
N HIS A 14 -0.51 2.41 10.00
CA HIS A 14 0.15 1.14 9.74
C HIS A 14 -0.48 0.39 8.56
N ARG A 15 -1.81 0.31 8.50
CA ARG A 15 -2.53 -0.31 7.38
C ARG A 15 -2.26 0.41 6.06
N TYR A 16 -2.21 1.74 6.07
CA TYR A 16 -1.90 2.51 4.88
C TYR A 16 -0.44 2.29 4.42
N GLN A 17 0.51 2.18 5.35
CA GLN A 17 1.90 1.82 5.04
C GLN A 17 2.03 0.41 4.47
N GLN A 18 1.28 -0.57 5.01
CA GLN A 18 1.22 -1.92 4.43
C GLN A 18 0.64 -1.90 3.01
N PHE A 19 -0.36 -1.06 2.75
CA PHE A 19 -0.88 -0.86 1.40
C PHE A 19 0.19 -0.32 0.45
N ILE A 20 0.89 0.75 0.83
CA ILE A 20 1.93 1.38 -0.01
C ILE A 20 3.11 0.43 -0.25
N GLY A 21 3.51 -0.35 0.76
CA GLY A 21 4.65 -1.27 0.68
C GLY A 21 4.35 -2.62 0.02
N ASP A 22 3.09 -2.90 -0.34
CA ASP A 22 2.69 -4.17 -0.94
C ASP A 22 2.56 -4.04 -2.46
N PRO A 23 3.41 -4.71 -3.27
CA PRO A 23 3.29 -4.66 -4.73
C PRO A 23 1.95 -5.18 -5.25
N ARG A 24 1.25 -6.04 -4.51
CA ARG A 24 -0.10 -6.51 -4.90
C ARG A 24 -1.12 -5.37 -4.89
N SER A 25 -0.88 -4.29 -4.15
CA SER A 25 -1.77 -3.13 -4.12
C SER A 25 -1.94 -2.47 -5.48
N VAL A 26 -0.93 -2.54 -6.36
CA VAL A 26 -1.04 -2.10 -7.77
C VAL A 26 -2.13 -2.87 -8.51
N LEU A 27 -2.32 -4.14 -8.17
CA LEU A 27 -3.29 -5.01 -8.83
C LEU A 27 -4.66 -4.95 -8.16
N ASP A 28 -4.70 -4.91 -6.84
CA ASP A 28 -5.91 -5.18 -6.09
C ASP A 28 -6.69 -3.91 -5.72
N ARG A 29 -5.99 -2.80 -5.55
CA ARG A 29 -6.56 -1.56 -5.00
C ARG A 29 -5.77 -0.30 -5.38
N PRO A 30 -5.37 -0.12 -6.66
CA PRO A 30 -4.55 1.02 -7.06
C PRO A 30 -5.26 2.37 -6.89
N ALA A 31 -6.59 2.40 -7.01
CA ALA A 31 -7.38 3.62 -6.80
C ALA A 31 -7.30 4.18 -5.38
N LEU A 32 -6.82 3.42 -4.39
CA LEU A 32 -6.58 3.95 -3.05
C LEU A 32 -5.36 4.90 -3.00
N ALA A 33 -4.44 4.79 -3.97
CA ALA A 33 -3.29 5.68 -4.15
C ALA A 33 -3.58 6.83 -5.15
N ASP A 34 -4.78 6.89 -5.71
CA ASP A 34 -5.18 7.93 -6.66
C ASP A 34 -5.71 9.15 -5.90
N THR A 35 -4.93 10.24 -5.89
CA THR A 35 -5.29 11.48 -5.19
C THR A 35 -6.49 12.19 -5.81
N THR A 36 -6.95 11.76 -6.99
CA THR A 36 -8.17 12.26 -7.62
C THR A 36 -9.41 11.44 -7.24
N ASP A 37 -9.25 10.27 -6.60
CA ASP A 37 -10.37 9.47 -6.12
C ASP A 37 -10.99 10.09 -4.86
N ARG A 38 -12.31 10.33 -4.91
CA ARG A 38 -13.05 10.95 -3.80
C ARG A 38 -12.94 10.21 -2.46
N PHE A 39 -12.77 8.89 -2.46
CA PHE A 39 -12.66 8.11 -1.22
C PHE A 39 -11.23 8.16 -0.68
N ALA A 40 -10.22 8.21 -1.54
CA ALA A 40 -8.85 8.46 -1.13
C ALA A 40 -8.69 9.87 -0.54
N GLN A 41 -9.33 10.88 -1.14
CA GLN A 41 -9.40 12.25 -0.60
C GLN A 41 -10.10 12.28 0.76
N ALA A 42 -11.28 11.67 0.87
CA ALA A 42 -12.01 11.62 2.15
C ALA A 42 -11.23 10.90 3.27
N LEU A 43 -10.42 9.89 2.93
CA LEU A 43 -9.50 9.26 3.87
C LEU A 43 -8.42 10.24 4.33
N ALA A 44 -7.77 10.96 3.40
CA ALA A 44 -6.75 11.95 3.75
C ALA A 44 -7.32 13.03 4.68
N ASP A 45 -8.47 13.62 4.31
CA ASP A 45 -9.14 14.66 5.10
C ASP A 45 -9.51 14.15 6.51
N ALA A 46 -10.09 12.95 6.60
CA ALA A 46 -10.47 12.36 7.88
C ALA A 46 -9.25 12.05 8.77
N PHE A 47 -8.15 11.59 8.17
CA PHE A 47 -6.92 11.30 8.89
C PHE A 47 -6.28 12.58 9.44
N ASP A 48 -6.18 13.63 8.61
CA ASP A 48 -5.61 14.91 9.02
C ASP A 48 -6.45 15.56 10.13
N HIS A 49 -7.78 15.57 9.99
CA HIS A 49 -8.68 16.09 11.02
C HIS A 49 -8.52 15.33 12.36
N ALA A 50 -8.36 14.01 12.31
CA ALA A 50 -8.15 13.23 13.52
C ALA A 50 -6.79 13.47 14.18
N VAL A 51 -5.74 13.73 13.39
CA VAL A 51 -4.42 14.14 13.91
C VAL A 51 -4.52 15.50 14.59
N GLU A 52 -5.21 16.46 13.99
CA GLU A 52 -5.44 17.79 14.57
C GLU A 52 -6.24 17.71 15.88
N ALA A 53 -7.33 16.95 15.89
CA ALA A 53 -8.15 16.73 17.08
C ALA A 53 -7.35 16.09 18.23
N LEU A 54 -6.49 15.11 17.92
CA LEU A 54 -5.62 14.49 18.91
C LEU A 54 -4.54 15.46 19.42
N ALA A 55 -3.96 16.29 18.55
CA ALA A 55 -2.96 17.29 18.93
C ALA A 55 -3.55 18.40 19.81
N ALA A 56 -4.81 18.79 19.55
CA ALA A 56 -5.54 19.76 20.37
C ALA A 56 -5.93 19.23 21.76
N CYS A 57 -5.90 17.91 21.97
CA CYS A 57 -6.15 17.28 23.26
C CYS A 57 -4.94 17.43 24.20
N THR A 58 -4.70 18.65 24.69
CA THR A 58 -3.52 19.00 25.51
C THR A 58 -3.57 18.51 26.96
N SER A 59 -4.76 18.17 27.47
CA SER A 59 -4.96 17.74 28.85
C SER A 59 -5.75 16.44 28.92
N ALA A 60 -5.20 15.44 29.62
CA ALA A 60 -5.88 14.18 29.90
C ALA A 60 -7.13 14.34 30.78
N ALA A 61 -7.36 15.54 31.35
CA ALA A 61 -8.50 15.85 32.20
C ALA A 61 -9.70 16.44 31.44
N ASP A 62 -9.61 16.68 30.13
CA ASP A 62 -10.76 17.11 29.32
C ASP A 62 -11.44 15.90 28.63
N PRO A 63 -12.54 15.37 29.19
CA PRO A 63 -13.22 14.23 28.63
C PRO A 63 -13.91 14.55 27.30
N ALA A 64 -14.31 15.80 27.05
CA ALA A 64 -14.98 16.18 25.81
C ALA A 64 -14.00 16.20 24.65
N ALA A 65 -12.83 16.82 24.84
CA ALA A 65 -11.75 16.79 23.85
C ALA A 65 -11.28 15.36 23.57
N ALA A 66 -11.12 14.54 24.60
CA ALA A 66 -10.70 13.15 24.44
C ALA A 66 -11.75 12.27 23.72
N ALA A 67 -13.04 12.57 23.88
CA ALA A 67 -14.12 11.90 23.16
C ALA A 67 -14.19 12.32 21.68
N ALA A 68 -14.03 13.62 21.40
CA ALA A 68 -13.97 14.15 20.04
C ALA A 68 -12.80 13.52 19.25
N ALA A 69 -11.59 13.55 19.83
CA ALA A 69 -10.42 12.93 19.19
C ALA A 69 -10.60 11.42 18.92
N LEU A 70 -11.33 10.70 19.79
CA LEU A 70 -11.66 9.30 19.54
C LEU A 70 -12.67 9.14 18.40
N ALA A 71 -13.69 9.98 18.34
CA ALA A 71 -14.68 9.95 17.25
C ALA A 71 -14.03 10.23 15.90
N ASP A 72 -13.14 11.22 15.82
CA ASP A 72 -12.40 11.54 14.59
C ASP A 72 -11.44 10.40 14.20
N ALA A 73 -10.75 9.79 15.16
CA ALA A 73 -9.90 8.62 14.88
C ALA A 73 -10.71 7.43 14.34
N GLN A 74 -11.92 7.20 14.86
CA GLN A 74 -12.83 6.17 14.36
C GLN A 74 -13.38 6.51 12.97
N ALA A 75 -13.64 7.79 12.69
CA ALA A 75 -14.04 8.25 11.36
C ALA A 75 -12.93 8.02 10.33
N ALA A 76 -11.66 8.29 10.67
CA ALA A 76 -10.51 7.99 9.82
C ALA A 76 -10.37 6.49 9.53
N GLU A 77 -10.57 5.63 10.54
CA GLU A 77 -10.56 4.18 10.36
C GLU A 77 -11.69 3.71 9.43
N TYR A 78 -12.89 4.23 9.62
CA TYR A 78 -14.02 3.93 8.74
C TYR A 78 -13.81 4.42 7.31
N ALA A 79 -13.23 5.62 7.14
CA ALA A 79 -12.88 6.15 5.82
C ALA A 79 -11.86 5.26 5.11
N LEU A 80 -10.86 4.73 5.83
CA LEU A 80 -9.90 3.77 5.26
C LEU A 80 -10.59 2.50 4.77
N ASP A 81 -11.50 1.94 5.57
CA ASP A 81 -12.23 0.73 5.18
C ASP A 81 -13.10 0.95 3.93
N LEU A 82 -13.78 2.09 3.85
CA LEU A 82 -14.57 2.45 2.66
C LEU A 82 -13.69 2.66 1.43
N ALA A 83 -12.57 3.37 1.57
CA ALA A 83 -11.65 3.63 0.48
C ALA A 83 -11.02 2.34 -0.05
N ASP A 84 -10.59 1.42 0.83
CA ASP A 84 -10.06 0.11 0.44
C ASP A 84 -11.11 -0.75 -0.28
N GLN A 85 -12.34 -0.83 0.25
CA GLN A 85 -13.43 -1.57 -0.38
C GLN A 85 -13.80 -1.02 -1.76
N HIS A 86 -13.86 0.31 -1.88
CA HIS A 86 -14.14 0.97 -3.15
C HIS A 86 -13.01 0.75 -4.17
N ALA A 87 -11.74 0.87 -3.76
CA ALA A 87 -10.60 0.61 -4.62
C ALA A 87 -10.57 -0.84 -5.14
N ARG A 88 -10.86 -1.82 -4.26
CA ARG A 88 -11.00 -3.23 -4.66
C ARG A 88 -12.17 -3.48 -5.61
N ARG A 89 -13.29 -2.79 -5.40
CA ARG A 89 -14.43 -2.87 -6.31
C ARG A 89 -14.08 -2.30 -7.68
N LYS A 90 -13.41 -1.14 -7.73
CA LYS A 90 -12.92 -0.54 -8.98
C LYS A 90 -11.99 -1.47 -9.74
N ALA A 91 -10.98 -2.03 -9.08
CA ALA A 91 -10.02 -2.96 -9.69
C ALA A 91 -10.72 -4.18 -10.31
N ARG A 92 -11.67 -4.80 -9.59
CA ARG A 92 -12.48 -5.93 -10.10
C ARG A 92 -13.31 -5.61 -11.34
N HIS A 93 -13.67 -4.34 -11.54
CA HIS A 93 -14.41 -3.88 -12.72
C HIS A 93 -13.51 -3.25 -13.79
N GLY A 94 -12.18 -3.40 -13.69
CA GLY A 94 -11.24 -2.85 -14.66
C GLY A 94 -11.12 -1.33 -14.65
N LEU A 95 -11.54 -0.68 -13.55
CA LEU A 95 -11.41 0.76 -13.35
C LEU A 95 -10.09 1.05 -12.65
N TYR A 96 -9.02 1.13 -13.43
CA TYR A 96 -7.68 1.51 -12.96
C TYR A 96 -7.47 3.02 -13.09
N PRO A 97 -6.60 3.64 -12.28
CA PRO A 97 -6.18 5.03 -12.47
C PRO A 97 -5.74 5.27 -13.92
N GLY A 98 -6.15 6.40 -14.50
CA GLY A 98 -5.85 6.74 -15.91
C GLY A 98 -6.64 5.95 -16.97
N ALA A 99 -7.26 4.82 -16.63
CA ALA A 99 -7.97 3.98 -17.59
C ALA A 99 -9.38 4.52 -17.89
N THR A 100 -9.53 5.21 -19.02
CA THR A 100 -10.84 5.50 -19.63
C THR A 100 -10.80 5.20 -21.12
N PRO A 101 -11.60 4.24 -21.64
CA PRO A 101 -12.61 3.41 -20.95
C PRO A 101 -12.01 2.36 -19.98
N PRO A 102 -12.86 1.64 -19.20
CA PRO A 102 -12.39 0.51 -18.39
C PRO A 102 -11.62 -0.52 -19.22
N LEU A 103 -10.72 -1.26 -18.57
CA LEU A 103 -9.93 -2.30 -19.23
C LEU A 103 -10.85 -3.38 -19.84
N TYR A 104 -10.54 -3.79 -21.06
CA TYR A 104 -11.25 -4.87 -21.74
C TYR A 104 -10.75 -6.24 -21.27
N ALA A 105 -11.51 -7.31 -21.58
CA ALA A 105 -11.31 -8.67 -21.06
C ALA A 105 -9.85 -9.16 -21.11
N ARG A 106 -9.18 -9.05 -22.25
CA ARG A 106 -7.78 -9.51 -22.38
C ARG A 106 -6.81 -8.78 -21.44
N LYS A 107 -7.02 -7.49 -21.17
CA LYS A 107 -6.18 -6.75 -20.21
C LYS A 107 -6.46 -7.18 -18.78
N LEU A 108 -7.72 -7.51 -18.46
CA LEU A 108 -8.08 -8.10 -17.18
C LEU A 108 -7.45 -9.49 -17.00
N ASP A 109 -7.43 -10.32 -18.04
CA ASP A 109 -6.77 -11.62 -18.00
C ASP A 109 -5.27 -11.50 -17.66
N LEU A 110 -4.57 -10.52 -18.27
CA LEU A 110 -3.16 -10.24 -17.95
C LEU A 110 -2.97 -9.84 -16.49
N ILE A 111 -3.89 -9.06 -15.92
CA ILE A 111 -3.85 -8.67 -14.50
C ILE A 111 -4.10 -9.88 -13.60
N GLU A 112 -5.05 -10.75 -13.93
CA GLU A 112 -5.27 -12.00 -13.16
C GLU A 112 -4.04 -12.93 -13.23
N GLU A 113 -3.40 -13.05 -14.39
CA GLU A 113 -2.15 -13.79 -14.53
C GLU A 113 -1.01 -13.15 -13.72
N ALA A 114 -0.97 -11.83 -13.62
CA ALA A 114 0.00 -11.11 -12.80
C ALA A 114 -0.24 -11.38 -11.31
N ARG A 115 -1.50 -11.37 -10.86
CA ARG A 115 -1.87 -11.76 -9.48
C ARG A 115 -1.46 -13.19 -9.17
N ALA A 116 -1.77 -14.13 -10.07
CA ALA A 116 -1.36 -15.53 -9.92
C ALA A 116 0.16 -15.68 -9.85
N SER A 117 0.90 -14.89 -10.65
CA SER A 117 2.36 -14.89 -10.62
C SER A 117 2.89 -14.35 -9.28
N LEU A 118 2.33 -13.27 -8.72
CA LEU A 118 2.72 -12.79 -7.39
C LEU A 118 2.36 -13.78 -6.27
N GLU A 119 1.27 -14.52 -6.41
CA GLU A 119 0.91 -15.59 -5.48
C GLU A 119 1.93 -16.74 -5.50
N LEU A 120 2.30 -17.20 -6.70
CA LEU A 120 3.37 -18.20 -6.86
C LEU A 120 4.71 -17.71 -6.33
N ALA A 121 5.04 -16.42 -6.50
CA ALA A 121 6.27 -15.84 -5.96
C ALA A 121 6.34 -15.89 -4.42
N THR A 122 5.20 -15.82 -3.73
CA THR A 122 5.13 -15.95 -2.26
C THR A 122 5.24 -17.39 -1.81
N GLN A 123 4.82 -18.34 -2.63
CA GLN A 123 4.82 -19.78 -2.34
C GLN A 123 6.11 -20.49 -2.78
N ALA A 124 6.91 -19.85 -3.64
CA ALA A 124 8.15 -20.40 -4.17
C ALA A 124 9.14 -20.74 -3.05
N SER A 125 9.68 -21.96 -3.12
CA SER A 125 10.69 -22.44 -2.16
C SER A 125 12.09 -21.90 -2.43
N ASP A 126 12.34 -21.38 -3.63
CA ASP A 126 13.63 -20.82 -4.05
C ASP A 126 13.52 -19.36 -4.49
N SER A 127 14.56 -18.60 -4.18
CA SER A 127 14.72 -17.19 -4.53
C SER A 127 14.74 -16.94 -6.05
N GLN A 128 15.27 -17.85 -6.86
CA GLN A 128 15.28 -17.67 -8.32
C GLN A 128 13.89 -17.88 -8.91
N GLU A 129 13.16 -18.88 -8.43
CA GLU A 129 11.77 -19.13 -8.80
C GLU A 129 10.87 -17.95 -8.41
N ALA A 130 11.00 -17.45 -7.17
CA ALA A 130 10.28 -16.27 -6.70
C ALA A 130 10.55 -15.05 -7.60
N ARG A 131 11.81 -14.79 -7.96
CA ARG A 131 12.19 -13.69 -8.87
C ARG A 131 11.63 -13.86 -10.27
N SER A 132 11.64 -15.08 -10.81
CA SER A 132 11.04 -15.38 -12.13
C SER A 132 9.55 -15.03 -12.14
N HIS A 133 8.82 -15.42 -11.11
CA HIS A 133 7.40 -15.10 -10.95
C HIS A 133 7.13 -13.60 -10.78
N ARG A 134 7.96 -12.88 -10.01
CA ARG A 134 7.85 -11.41 -9.87
C ARG A 134 8.11 -10.69 -11.19
N ARG A 135 9.15 -11.08 -11.94
CA ARG A 135 9.45 -10.52 -13.28
C ARG A 135 8.33 -10.80 -14.28
N ARG A 136 7.73 -11.99 -14.22
CA ARG A 136 6.54 -12.30 -15.03
C ARG A 136 5.39 -11.38 -14.69
N ALA A 137 5.09 -11.18 -13.40
CA ALA A 137 4.05 -10.23 -12.98
C ALA A 137 4.32 -8.82 -13.52
N HIS A 138 5.56 -8.34 -13.43
CA HIS A 138 5.97 -7.05 -13.99
C HIS A 138 5.66 -6.94 -15.48
N THR A 139 6.12 -7.93 -16.26
CA THR A 139 5.94 -7.97 -17.72
C THR A 139 4.46 -7.97 -18.12
N LEU A 140 3.61 -8.68 -17.35
CA LEU A 140 2.17 -8.76 -17.61
C LEU A 140 1.46 -7.42 -17.39
N ILE A 141 1.86 -6.64 -16.39
CA ILE A 141 1.29 -5.32 -16.13
C ILE A 141 1.75 -4.28 -17.14
N GLU A 142 3.02 -4.32 -17.55
CA GLU A 142 3.50 -3.51 -18.67
C GLU A 142 2.71 -3.82 -19.95
N ALA A 143 2.45 -5.11 -20.24
CA ALA A 143 1.63 -5.53 -21.38
C ALA A 143 0.16 -5.12 -21.25
N ALA A 144 -0.39 -5.06 -20.03
CA ALA A 144 -1.72 -4.54 -19.78
C ALA A 144 -1.81 -3.01 -19.95
N GLN A 145 -0.67 -2.31 -19.93
CA GLN A 145 -0.57 -0.85 -20.01
C GLN A 145 -1.45 -0.17 -18.96
N VAL A 146 -1.28 -0.60 -17.71
CA VAL A 146 -1.95 -0.01 -16.56
C VAL A 146 -1.02 1.04 -15.98
N ASP A 147 -1.55 2.24 -15.74
CA ASP A 147 -0.81 3.28 -15.05
C ASP A 147 -0.65 2.90 -13.57
N ILE A 148 0.59 2.94 -13.08
CA ILE A 148 0.91 2.67 -11.68
C ILE A 148 0.94 4.02 -10.97
N PRO A 149 0.11 4.24 -9.94
CA PRO A 149 0.17 5.47 -9.15
C PRO A 149 1.57 5.68 -8.56
N GLU A 150 2.08 6.91 -8.61
CA GLU A 150 3.42 7.30 -8.10
C GLU A 150 3.69 6.76 -6.69
N LEU A 151 2.67 6.77 -5.83
CA LEU A 151 2.78 6.29 -4.45
C LEU A 151 3.08 4.79 -4.36
N LEU A 152 2.68 3.99 -5.34
CA LEU A 152 2.88 2.54 -5.40
C LEU A 152 4.11 2.14 -6.23
N GLU A 153 4.67 3.05 -7.02
CA GLU A 153 5.86 2.78 -7.85
C GLU A 153 7.01 2.16 -7.05
N PRO A 154 7.40 2.67 -5.86
CA PRO A 154 8.54 2.10 -5.13
C PRO A 154 8.34 0.63 -4.75
N ALA A 155 7.14 0.25 -4.30
CA ALA A 155 6.84 -1.15 -3.99
C ALA A 155 6.81 -2.00 -5.26
N TRP A 156 6.34 -1.44 -6.36
CA TRP A 156 6.31 -2.14 -7.65
C TRP A 156 7.70 -2.39 -8.23
N THR A 157 8.58 -1.39 -8.26
CA THR A 157 9.93 -1.52 -8.84
C THR A 157 10.81 -2.49 -8.05
N THR A 158 10.61 -2.61 -6.73
CA THR A 158 11.31 -3.61 -5.92
C THR A 158 11.05 -5.07 -6.35
N LEU A 159 10.02 -5.33 -7.17
CA LEU A 159 9.82 -6.65 -7.77
C LEU A 159 10.91 -7.04 -8.77
N THR A 160 11.51 -6.05 -9.43
CA THR A 160 12.51 -6.21 -10.50
C THR A 160 13.91 -5.79 -10.08
N ASP A 161 14.02 -4.89 -9.11
CA ASP A 161 15.29 -4.46 -8.53
C ASP A 161 15.86 -5.60 -7.67
N ASP A 162 16.90 -6.25 -8.17
CA ASP A 162 17.67 -7.23 -7.42
C ASP A 162 19.13 -7.07 -7.82
N ASP A 163 19.92 -6.43 -6.98
CA ASP A 163 21.36 -6.51 -7.10
C ASP A 163 21.85 -7.70 -6.29
N GLY A 164 22.44 -8.66 -7.00
CA GLY A 164 23.22 -9.72 -6.39
C GLY A 164 24.35 -9.16 -5.52
N LEU A 165 24.30 -9.45 -4.22
CA LEU A 165 25.50 -9.87 -3.50
C LEU A 165 25.68 -11.35 -3.88
N GLY A 166 26.56 -11.69 -4.82
CA GLY A 166 27.97 -11.38 -4.74
C GLY A 166 28.60 -12.39 -3.78
N ALA A 167 28.91 -13.58 -4.30
CA ALA A 167 29.98 -14.38 -3.76
C ALA A 167 31.26 -13.55 -3.79
N HIS A 168 31.58 -12.89 -2.69
CA HIS A 168 32.89 -12.34 -2.44
C HIS A 168 33.17 -12.46 -0.95
N ASP A 169 34.02 -13.43 -0.63
CA ASP A 169 35.02 -13.28 0.42
C ASP A 169 35.50 -11.82 0.45
N ALA A 170 35.27 -11.15 1.58
CA ALA A 170 36.12 -10.06 2.01
C ALA A 170 36.47 -10.32 3.49
N PRO A 171 37.76 -10.25 3.83
CA PRO A 171 38.31 -10.91 5.01
C PRO A 171 37.96 -10.15 6.28
N LEU A 172 38.02 -10.89 7.40
CA LEU A 172 38.19 -10.35 8.74
C LEU A 172 39.31 -9.30 8.73
N CYS A 173 38.96 -8.02 8.64
CA CYS A 173 39.88 -6.93 8.92
C CYS A 173 40.12 -6.89 10.43
N SER A 174 41.10 -7.69 10.84
CA SER A 174 41.98 -7.42 11.95
C SER A 174 42.51 -5.99 11.81
N THR A 175 42.18 -5.11 12.75
CA THR A 175 43.00 -3.92 13.00
C THR A 175 43.10 -3.74 14.50
N LYS A 176 44.34 -3.94 14.96
CA LYS A 176 44.84 -3.66 16.31
C LYS A 176 44.50 -2.23 16.69
N ILE A 177 44.00 -2.04 17.90
CA ILE A 177 44.13 -0.76 18.60
C ILE A 177 45.35 -0.89 19.50
N VAL A 178 46.29 0.03 19.29
CA VAL A 178 47.44 0.34 20.15
C VAL A 178 46.94 1.07 21.38
#